data_AF-A0A1E1W3S2-F1
#
_entry.id   AF-A0A1E1W3S2-F1
#
_cell.length_a   1.000
_cell.length_b   1.000
_cell.length_c   1.000
_cell.angle_alpha   90.00
_cell.angle_beta   90.00
_cell.angle_gamma   90.00
#
_symmetry.space_group_name_H-M   'P 1'
#
loop_
_entity.id
_entity.type
_entity.pdbx_description
1 polymer ?
#
loop_
_entity_poly.entity_id
_entity_poly.type
_entity_poly.pdbx_seq_one_letter_code
_entity_poly.pdbx_strand_id
1 'polypeptide(L)'
;RQRLSQLQLMALVCVYVRKMNYFQQVFKSHDFSYQYQEQPTPTPNIGFSKAMNGFMMMMTQNGKLLYISENAAEYLGHSMEDLLIHGDSVYDIIDRQDHQTVQVELNRGGNGETENVPKNRHFFCRMNVSRNARRQMRFGDQK
;
A
#
# COMPACT_ATOMS: atom_id res chain seq x y z
N ARG A 1 -7.82 -6.04 23.96
CA ARG A 1 -6.74 -5.14 23.49
C ARG A 1 -5.49 -5.99 23.29
N GLN A 2 -5.10 -6.24 22.04
CA GLN A 2 -3.81 -6.86 21.74
C GLN A 2 -2.69 -5.88 22.11
N ARG A 3 -1.63 -6.37 22.74
CA ARG A 3 -0.44 -5.56 23.04
C ARG A 3 0.56 -5.75 21.90
N LEU A 4 1.00 -4.65 21.29
CA LEU A 4 2.09 -4.67 20.31
C LEU A 4 3.42 -4.87 21.04
N SER A 5 4.30 -5.69 20.49
CA SER A 5 5.69 -5.76 20.96
C SER A 5 6.44 -4.48 20.60
N GLN A 6 7.58 -4.24 21.27
CA GLN A 6 8.44 -3.08 20.95
C GLN A 6 8.82 -3.07 19.47
N LEU A 7 9.17 -4.23 18.89
CA LEU A 7 9.55 -4.32 17.48
C LEU A 7 8.38 -3.99 16.55
N GLN A 8 7.16 -4.45 16.88
CA GLN A 8 5.97 -4.16 16.09
C GLN A 8 5.62 -2.67 16.13
N LEU A 9 5.72 -2.05 17.30
CA LEU A 9 5.53 -0.61 17.44
C LEU A 9 6.57 0.17 16.62
N MET A 10 7.85 -0.21 16.71
CA MET A 10 8.91 0.40 15.91
C MET A 10 8.65 0.26 14.41
N ALA A 11 8.20 -0.90 13.93
CA ALA A 11 7.86 -1.10 12.53
C ALA A 11 6.76 -0.13 12.07
N LEU A 12 5.65 -0.03 12.82
CA LEU A 12 4.57 0.91 12.50
C LEU A 12 5.03 2.38 12.56
N VAL A 13 5.84 2.74 13.55
CA VAL A 13 6.42 4.10 13.66
C VAL A 13 7.33 4.39 12.46
N CYS A 14 8.17 3.45 12.05
CA CYS A 14 9.03 3.59 10.88
C CYS A 14 8.20 3.81 9.60
N VAL A 15 7.13 3.04 9.40
CA VAL A 15 6.22 3.21 8.26
C VAL A 15 5.54 4.59 8.32
N TYR A 16 5.05 4.99 9.49
CA TYR A 16 4.42 6.30 9.67
C TYR A 16 5.37 7.45 9.33
N VAL A 17 6.59 7.45 9.87
CA VAL A 17 7.61 8.47 9.60
C VAL A 17 7.99 8.48 8.12
N ARG A 18 8.18 7.31 7.52
CA ARG A 18 8.45 7.15 6.09
C ARG A 18 7.34 7.76 5.23
N LYS A 19 6.08 7.46 5.55
CA LYS A 19 4.89 8.04 4.89
C LYS A 19 4.90 9.57 5.02
N MET A 20 5.05 10.10 6.22
CA MET A 20 5.05 11.56 6.44
C MET A 20 6.16 12.25 5.65
N ASN A 21 7.38 11.72 5.69
CA ASN A 21 8.52 12.27 4.95
C ASN A 21 8.29 12.23 3.43
N TYR A 22 7.73 11.13 2.91
CA TYR A 22 7.41 10.99 1.50
C TYR A 22 6.40 12.05 1.05
N PHE A 23 5.28 12.18 1.76
CA PHE A 23 4.25 13.16 1.43
C PHE A 23 4.74 14.60 1.56
N GLN A 24 5.56 14.91 2.58
CA GLN A 24 6.18 16.23 2.70
C GLN A 24 7.03 16.59 1.48
N GLN A 25 7.78 15.64 0.89
CA GLN A 25 8.57 15.89 -0.33
C GLN A 25 7.67 16.06 -1.57
N VAL A 26 6.62 15.24 -1.69
CA VAL A 26 5.66 15.34 -2.80
C VAL A 26 4.91 16.68 -2.78
N PHE A 27 4.46 17.13 -1.60
CA PHE A 27 3.76 18.40 -1.44
C PHE A 27 4.67 19.63 -1.51
N LYS A 28 6.00 19.48 -1.33
CA LYS A 28 6.97 20.55 -1.57
C LYS A 28 7.36 20.70 -3.04
N SER A 29 7.32 19.60 -3.80
CA SER A 29 7.75 19.56 -5.21
C SER A 29 6.63 19.95 -6.17
N HIS A 30 5.37 19.66 -5.81
CA HIS A 30 4.22 20.29 -6.44
C HIS A 30 3.98 21.57 -5.67
N ASP A 31 3.97 22.74 -6.34
CA ASP A 31 3.73 24.05 -5.75
C ASP A 31 2.26 24.18 -5.29
N PHE A 32 1.83 23.26 -4.42
CA PHE A 32 0.52 23.23 -3.75
C PHE A 32 0.54 24.19 -2.56
N SER A 33 1.21 25.33 -2.75
CA SER A 33 1.44 26.39 -1.78
C SER A 33 0.34 27.47 -1.82
N TYR A 34 -0.67 27.32 -2.68
CA TYR A 34 -1.88 28.15 -2.65
C TYR A 34 -3.12 27.29 -2.35
N GLN A 35 -3.71 27.54 -1.18
CA GLN A 35 -4.98 27.00 -0.64
C GLN A 35 -4.98 25.75 0.27
N TYR A 36 -3.98 25.56 1.13
CA TYR A 36 -4.23 24.88 2.42
C TYR A 36 -3.95 25.83 3.57
N GLN A 37 -4.90 26.74 3.80
CA GLN A 37 -5.02 27.44 5.06
C GLN A 37 -5.39 26.39 6.12
N GLU A 38 -4.41 25.92 6.91
CA GLU A 38 -4.49 25.47 8.31
C GLU A 38 -5.87 24.99 8.81
N GLN A 39 -6.50 24.10 8.06
CA GLN A 39 -7.63 23.32 8.51
C GLN A 39 -7.27 21.90 8.12
N PRO A 40 -6.87 21.04 9.09
CA PRO A 40 -6.86 19.61 8.84
C PRO A 40 -8.32 19.26 8.61
N THR A 41 -8.81 19.35 7.37
CA THR A 41 -10.05 18.69 7.01
C THR A 41 -9.79 17.24 7.37
N PRO A 42 -10.45 16.68 8.39
CA PRO A 42 -10.31 15.26 8.64
C PRO A 42 -10.81 14.64 7.35
N THR A 43 -9.91 14.06 6.55
CA THR A 43 -10.32 13.18 5.46
C THR A 43 -11.27 12.21 6.13
N PRO A 44 -12.58 12.26 5.84
CA PRO A 44 -13.51 11.45 6.59
C PRO A 44 -13.05 10.01 6.38
N ASN A 45 -12.81 9.27 7.47
CA ASN A 45 -12.59 7.81 7.42
C ASN A 45 -13.91 7.09 7.02
N ILE A 46 -14.67 7.69 6.11
CA ILE A 46 -16.06 7.36 5.86
C ILE A 46 -16.14 6.83 4.43
N GLY A 47 -15.98 5.50 4.36
CA GLY A 47 -16.67 4.68 3.37
C GLY A 47 -16.03 4.53 2.00
N PHE A 48 -14.98 5.27 1.62
CA PHE A 48 -14.36 5.05 0.29
C PHE A 48 -13.87 3.61 0.12
N SER A 49 -13.23 3.06 1.15
CA SER A 49 -12.83 1.64 1.19
C SER A 49 -14.00 0.68 1.07
N LYS A 50 -15.20 1.05 1.55
CA LYS A 50 -16.42 0.24 1.42
C LYS A 50 -17.05 0.31 0.03
N ALA A 51 -16.77 1.37 -0.72
CA ALA A 51 -17.27 1.55 -2.10
C ALA A 51 -16.34 0.94 -3.16
N MET A 52 -15.11 0.56 -2.79
CA MET A 52 -14.13 -0.04 -3.70
C MET A 52 -14.32 -1.55 -3.84
N ASN A 53 -14.26 -2.06 -5.07
CA ASN A 53 -14.03 -3.48 -5.36
C ASN A 53 -12.52 -3.77 -5.38
N GLY A 54 -11.91 -3.71 -4.21
CA GLY A 54 -10.48 -3.86 -4.00
C GLY A 54 -10.00 -3.05 -2.80
N PHE A 55 -8.70 -2.90 -2.69
CA PHE A 55 -8.05 -2.10 -1.64
C PHE A 55 -6.94 -1.24 -2.23
N MET A 56 -6.47 -0.26 -1.46
CA MET A 56 -5.42 0.65 -1.86
C MET A 56 -4.11 0.29 -1.14
N MET A 57 -3.02 0.29 -1.89
CA MET A 57 -1.66 0.16 -1.36
C MET A 57 -0.80 1.26 -1.97
N MET A 58 0.08 1.84 -1.15
CA MET A 58 1.06 2.84 -1.57
C MET A 58 2.45 2.40 -1.15
N MET A 59 3.40 2.58 -2.06
CA MET A 59 4.79 2.20 -1.88
C MET A 59 5.70 3.17 -2.63
N THR A 60 6.96 3.20 -2.25
CA THR A 60 8.03 3.90 -2.95
C THR A 60 8.46 3.13 -4.21
N GLN A 61 9.30 3.76 -5.05
CA GLN A 61 9.83 3.13 -6.26
C GLN A 61 10.68 1.87 -5.98
N ASN A 62 11.35 1.80 -4.84
CA ASN A 62 12.09 0.60 -4.41
C ASN A 62 11.19 -0.45 -3.71
N GLY A 63 9.87 -0.25 -3.70
CA GLY A 63 8.89 -1.20 -3.17
C GLY A 63 8.66 -1.11 -1.67
N LYS A 64 9.26 -0.15 -0.95
CA LYS A 64 8.99 0.03 0.50
C LYS A 64 7.55 0.50 0.71
N LEU A 65 6.84 -0.16 1.61
CA LEU A 65 5.45 0.17 1.89
C LEU A 65 5.34 1.49 2.66
N LEU A 66 4.33 2.28 2.27
CA LEU A 66 3.97 3.57 2.88
C LEU A 66 2.56 3.52 3.50
N TYR A 67 1.64 2.79 2.87
CA TYR A 67 0.26 2.72 3.30
C TYR A 67 -0.46 1.49 2.72
N ILE A 68 -1.37 0.92 3.50
CA ILE A 68 -2.35 -0.08 3.08
C ILE A 68 -3.70 0.34 3.69
N SER A 69 -4.78 0.29 2.91
CA SER A 69 -6.12 0.59 3.41
C SER A 69 -6.66 -0.53 4.33
N GLU A 70 -7.48 -0.16 5.30
CA GLU A 70 -8.00 -1.10 6.32
C GLU A 70 -8.76 -2.30 5.71
N ASN A 71 -9.50 -2.08 4.61
CA ASN A 71 -10.26 -3.13 3.93
C ASN A 71 -9.39 -4.17 3.21
N ALA A 72 -8.07 -4.00 3.12
CA ALA A 72 -7.18 -5.02 2.57
C ALA A 72 -7.29 -6.37 3.31
N ALA A 73 -7.71 -6.34 4.58
CA ALA A 73 -7.95 -7.54 5.37
C ALA A 73 -9.04 -8.46 4.79
N GLU A 74 -10.01 -7.90 4.06
CA GLU A 74 -11.08 -8.66 3.40
C GLU A 74 -10.55 -9.48 2.21
N TYR A 75 -9.49 -9.00 1.56
CA TYR A 75 -8.90 -9.61 0.36
C TYR A 75 -7.70 -10.49 0.69
N LEU A 76 -6.84 -10.02 1.61
CA LEU A 76 -5.58 -10.69 1.95
C LEU A 76 -5.69 -11.56 3.20
N GLY A 77 -6.73 -11.37 4.02
CA GLY A 77 -6.93 -12.13 5.26
C GLY A 77 -5.92 -11.83 6.37
N HIS A 78 -5.20 -10.71 6.26
CA HIS A 78 -4.28 -10.16 7.26
C HIS A 78 -4.69 -8.71 7.55
N SER A 79 -4.61 -8.27 8.81
CA SER A 79 -4.90 -6.87 9.12
C SER A 79 -3.89 -5.94 8.45
N MET A 80 -4.26 -4.67 8.26
CA MET A 80 -3.33 -3.68 7.69
C MET A 80 -2.09 -3.51 8.58
N GLU A 81 -2.26 -3.63 9.90
CA GLU A 81 -1.16 -3.58 10.87
C GLU A 81 -0.23 -4.77 10.70
N ASP A 82 -0.75 -6.00 10.59
CA ASP A 82 0.08 -7.20 10.42
C ASP A 82 0.89 -7.13 9.12
N LEU A 83 0.27 -6.67 8.04
CA LEU A 83 0.94 -6.49 6.74
C LEU A 83 2.07 -5.45 6.82
N LEU A 84 1.88 -4.35 7.55
CA LEU A 84 2.91 -3.31 7.70
C LEU A 84 3.99 -3.66 8.72
N ILE A 85 3.66 -4.43 9.76
CA ILE A 85 4.59 -4.91 10.78
C ILE A 85 5.54 -5.95 10.18
N HIS A 86 5.00 -6.88 9.39
CA HIS A 86 5.74 -8.04 8.88
C HIS A 86 6.21 -7.88 7.42
N GLY A 87 5.61 -6.96 6.66
CA GLY A 87 5.99 -6.64 5.29
C GLY A 87 6.55 -5.22 5.20
N ASP A 88 7.87 -5.09 5.25
CA ASP A 88 8.51 -3.78 5.03
C ASP A 88 8.47 -3.39 3.55
N SER A 89 8.37 -4.39 2.67
CA SER A 89 8.36 -4.24 1.22
C SER A 89 7.15 -4.94 0.60
N VAL A 90 6.70 -4.45 -0.56
CA VAL A 90 5.68 -5.12 -1.38
C VAL A 90 6.09 -6.55 -1.73
N TYR A 91 7.40 -6.79 -1.92
CA TYR A 91 7.97 -8.11 -2.24
C TYR A 91 7.76 -9.16 -1.14
N ASP A 92 7.48 -8.74 0.11
CA ASP A 92 7.14 -9.64 1.22
C ASP A 92 5.68 -10.14 1.12
N ILE A 93 4.84 -9.42 0.38
CA ILE A 93 3.40 -9.65 0.28
C ILE A 93 3.03 -10.32 -1.05
N ILE A 94 3.79 -10.10 -2.11
CA ILE A 94 3.50 -10.65 -3.44
C ILE A 94 4.21 -11.98 -3.71
N ASP A 95 3.68 -12.77 -4.65
CA ASP A 95 4.30 -14.03 -5.10
C ASP A 95 5.66 -13.76 -5.72
N ARG A 96 6.64 -14.60 -5.38
CA ARG A 96 8.02 -14.48 -5.85
C ARG A 96 8.15 -14.49 -7.38
N GLN A 97 7.24 -15.21 -8.05
CA GLN A 97 7.23 -15.28 -9.52
C GLN A 97 6.94 -13.93 -10.18
N ASP A 98 6.22 -13.04 -9.49
CA ASP A 98 5.82 -11.74 -10.03
C ASP A 98 6.75 -10.60 -9.60
N HIS A 99 7.79 -10.89 -8.78
CA HIS A 99 8.75 -9.89 -8.28
C HIS A 99 9.40 -9.11 -9.43
N GLN A 100 9.86 -9.79 -10.48
CA GLN A 100 10.51 -9.14 -11.61
C GLN A 100 9.57 -8.22 -12.37
N THR A 101 8.33 -8.64 -12.61
CA THR A 101 7.31 -7.83 -13.30
C THR A 101 6.99 -6.56 -12.51
N VAL A 102 6.77 -6.68 -11.20
CA VAL A 102 6.51 -5.51 -10.33
C VAL A 102 7.72 -4.57 -10.32
N GLN A 103 8.95 -5.10 -10.26
CA GLN A 103 10.15 -4.27 -10.25
C GLN A 103 10.32 -3.48 -11.56
N VAL A 104 10.06 -4.12 -12.71
CA VAL A 104 10.07 -3.44 -14.02
C VAL A 104 9.04 -2.32 -14.05
N GLU A 105 7.82 -2.59 -13.58
CA GLU A 105 6.76 -1.60 -13.55
C GLU A 105 7.06 -0.46 -12.57
N LEU A 106 7.69 -0.69 -11.42
CA LEU A 106 8.10 0.38 -10.51
C LEU A 106 9.21 1.26 -11.12
N ASN A 107 10.16 0.68 -11.85
CA ASN A 107 11.34 1.37 -12.39
C ASN A 107 11.09 2.15 -13.69
N ARG A 108 9.94 1.95 -14.35
CA ARG A 108 9.51 2.52 -15.65
C ARG A 108 9.27 4.05 -15.66
N GLY A 109 10.14 4.82 -15.00
CA GLY A 109 9.99 6.28 -14.83
C GLY A 109 11.15 6.95 -14.09
N GLY A 110 12.18 6.21 -13.68
CA GLY A 110 13.36 6.77 -13.01
C GLY A 110 14.37 7.43 -13.96
N ASN A 111 14.27 7.20 -15.26
CA ASN A 111 15.29 7.59 -16.24
C ASN A 111 14.75 8.67 -17.19
N GLY A 112 14.66 9.92 -16.72
CA GLY A 112 14.53 11.10 -17.59
C GLY A 112 13.41 11.04 -18.62
N GLU A 113 12.27 10.42 -18.28
CA GLU A 113 11.15 10.28 -19.21
C GLU A 113 10.55 11.66 -19.50
N THR A 114 10.54 12.01 -20.79
CA THR A 114 9.84 13.18 -21.33
C THR A 114 8.36 13.11 -20.94
N GLU A 115 7.73 14.25 -20.67
CA GLU A 115 6.35 14.41 -20.14
C GLU A 115 5.23 13.63 -20.88
N ASN A 116 5.53 12.97 -22.01
CA ASN A 116 4.59 12.31 -22.89
C ASN A 116 4.33 10.81 -22.61
N VAL A 117 4.98 10.18 -21.60
CA VAL A 117 4.66 8.79 -21.24
C VAL A 117 3.52 8.76 -20.21
N PRO A 118 2.42 8.01 -20.46
CA PRO A 118 1.33 7.90 -19.51
C PRO A 118 1.82 7.27 -18.20
N LYS A 119 1.67 8.00 -17.09
CA LYS A 119 2.04 7.56 -15.73
C LYS A 119 1.17 6.41 -15.20
N ASN A 120 0.05 6.12 -15.88
CA ASN A 120 -0.85 5.05 -15.50
C ASN A 120 -0.26 3.69 -15.89
N ARG A 121 -0.19 2.78 -14.92
CA ARG A 121 0.37 1.44 -15.08
C ARG A 121 -0.70 0.41 -14.72
N HIS A 122 -0.81 -0.63 -15.55
CA HIS A 122 -1.73 -1.74 -15.35
C HIS A 122 -0.95 -3.04 -15.51
N PHE A 123 -1.00 -3.90 -14.49
CA PHE A 123 -0.35 -5.21 -14.51
C PHE A 123 -1.11 -6.17 -13.58
N PHE A 124 -0.90 -7.46 -13.78
CA PHE A 124 -1.39 -8.50 -12.88
C PHE A 124 -0.27 -8.92 -11.92
N CYS A 125 -0.63 -9.16 -10.67
CA CYS A 125 0.30 -9.63 -9.65
C CYS A 125 -0.45 -10.48 -8.62
N ARG A 126 0.11 -11.65 -8.31
CA ARG A 126 -0.40 -12.55 -7.30
C ARG A 126 0.06 -12.09 -5.93
N MET A 127 -0.88 -12.05 -4.99
CA MET A 127 -0.61 -11.67 -3.61
C MET A 127 -0.76 -12.88 -2.69
N ASN A 128 0.12 -12.96 -1.69
CA ASN A 128 0.07 -13.98 -0.67
C ASN A 128 -1.08 -13.67 0.29
N VAL A 129 -2.12 -14.51 0.22
CA VAL A 129 -3.27 -14.45 1.13
C VAL A 129 -3.05 -15.33 2.37
N SER A 130 -3.70 -14.97 3.48
CA SER A 130 -3.60 -15.71 4.73
C SER A 130 -4.09 -17.16 4.56
N ARG A 131 -3.58 -18.06 5.40
CA ARG A 131 -4.02 -19.46 5.39
C ARG A 131 -5.53 -19.60 5.62
N ASN A 132 -6.10 -18.69 6.41
CA ASN A 132 -7.53 -18.68 6.71
C ASN A 132 -8.35 -18.19 5.52
N ALA A 133 -7.92 -17.12 4.84
CA ALA A 133 -8.58 -16.63 3.62
C ALA A 133 -8.57 -17.68 2.50
N ARG A 134 -7.44 -18.37 2.29
CA ARG A 134 -7.33 -19.48 1.31
C ARG A 134 -8.33 -20.60 1.53
N ARG A 135 -8.67 -20.90 2.79
CA ARG A 135 -9.66 -21.94 3.11
C ARG A 135 -11.05 -21.49 2.71
N GLN A 136 -11.43 -20.25 3.01
CA GLN A 136 -12.76 -19.72 2.68
C GLN A 136 -13.00 -19.66 1.17
N MET A 137 -11.98 -19.31 0.38
CA MET A 137 -12.08 -19.29 -1.09
C MET A 137 -12.36 -20.67 -1.70
N ARG A 138 -11.92 -21.77 -1.05
CA ARG A 138 -12.16 -23.14 -1.54
C ARG A 138 -13.57 -23.66 -1.31
N PHE A 139 -14.35 -23.01 -0.43
CA PHE A 139 -15.73 -23.41 -0.15
C PHE A 139 -16.75 -22.76 -1.09
N GLY A 140 -16.33 -21.81 -1.94
CA GLY A 140 -17.20 -21.12 -2.90
C GLY A 140 -17.47 -21.87 -4.21
N ASP A 141 -16.64 -22.84 -4.57
CA ASP A 141 -16.73 -23.60 -5.85
C ASP A 141 -17.54 -24.91 -5.75
N GLN A 142 -18.28 -25.14 -4.66
CA GLN A 142 -19.25 -26.23 -4.54
C GLN A 142 -20.67 -25.68 -4.48
N LYS A 143 -21.16 -25.11 -5.59
CA LYS A 143 -22.59 -24.98 -5.88
C LYS A 143 -22.85 -25.15 -7.35
#